data_AF-Q7U8S0-F1
#
_entry.id   AF-Q7U8S0-F1
#
_cell.length_a   1.000
_cell.length_b   1.000
_cell.length_c   1.000
_cell.angle_alpha   90.00
_cell.angle_beta   90.00
_cell.angle_gamma   90.00
#
_symmetry.space_group_name_H-M   'P 1'
#
loop_
_entity.id
_entity.type
_entity.pdbx_description
1 polymer ?
#
loop_
_entity_poly.entity_id
_entity_poly.type
_entity_poly.pdbx_seq_one_letter_code
_entity_poly.pdbx_strand_id
1 'polypeptide(L)' 'MSMKQLETFMSRVQSNDNIRDEVQRCGKDNSCVVKVAARHGHKFSPASLSRWQKDHG' A
#
# COMPACT_ATOMS: atom_id res chain seq x y z
N MET A 1 4.78 -12.52 5.66
CA MET A 1 4.22 -11.76 4.51
C MET A 1 5.34 -10.95 3.87
N SER A 2 5.36 -10.81 2.54
CA SER A 2 6.56 -10.35 1.81
C SER A 2 6.62 -8.82 1.67
N MET A 3 7.70 -8.19 2.16
CA MET A 3 7.98 -6.75 1.95
C MET A 3 8.07 -6.38 0.46
N LYS A 4 8.53 -7.32 -0.38
CA LYS A 4 8.60 -7.13 -1.84
C LYS A 4 7.24 -6.81 -2.47
N GLN A 5 6.17 -7.41 -1.96
CA GLN A 5 4.80 -7.15 -2.44
C GLN A 5 4.34 -5.73 -2.09
N LEU A 6 4.74 -5.23 -0.91
CA LEU A 6 4.49 -3.85 -0.49
C LEU A 6 5.27 -2.86 -1.34
N GLU A 7 6.57 -3.07 -1.53
CA GLU A 7 7.41 -2.19 -2.35
C GLU A 7 6.91 -2.11 -3.80
N THR A 8 6.57 -3.27 -4.38
CA THR A 8 6.01 -3.32 -5.74
C THR A 8 4.68 -2.58 -5.81
N PHE A 9 3.80 -2.74 -4.82
CA PHE A 9 2.54 -2.01 -4.76
C PHE A 9 2.78 -0.50 -4.63
N MET A 10 3.69 -0.05 -3.77
CA MET A 10 4.00 1.37 -3.60
C MET A 10 4.62 2.00 -4.85
N SER A 11 5.48 1.27 -5.57
CA SER A 11 5.95 1.71 -6.88
C SER A 11 4.81 1.85 -7.89
N ARG A 12 3.83 0.95 -7.85
CA ARG A 12 2.63 1.02 -8.70
C ARG A 12 1.70 2.18 -8.32
N VAL A 13 1.56 2.48 -7.02
CA VAL A 13 0.85 3.67 -6.52
C VAL A 13 1.48 4.95 -7.06
N GLN A 14 2.81 5.03 -7.15
CA GLN A 14 3.48 6.21 -7.69
C GLN A 14 3.32 6.38 -9.21
N SER A 15 3.13 5.29 -9.94
CA SER A 15 3.05 5.27 -11.41
C SER A 15 1.63 5.15 -11.97
N ASN A 16 0.61 5.04 -11.10
CA ASN A 16 -0.78 4.88 -11.50
C ASN A 16 -1.70 5.75 -10.66
N ASP A 17 -2.23 6.82 -11.26
CA ASP A 17 -3.08 7.80 -10.59
C ASP A 17 -4.39 7.20 -10.05
N ASN A 18 -4.96 6.19 -10.71
CA ASN A 18 -6.18 5.54 -10.21
C ASN A 18 -5.94 4.81 -8.88
N ILE A 19 -4.82 4.08 -8.78
CA ILE A 19 -4.45 3.38 -7.53
C ILE A 19 -4.06 4.39 -6.47
N ARG A 20 -3.38 5.48 -6.86
CA ARG A 20 -3.03 6.59 -5.98
C ARG A 20 -4.27 7.22 -5.35
N ASP A 21 -5.29 7.51 -6.15
CA ASP A 21 -6.57 8.05 -5.67
C ASP A 21 -7.26 7.10 -4.69
N GLU A 22 -7.27 5.79 -4.97
CA GLU A 22 -7.84 4.78 -4.05
C GLU A 22 -7.10 4.74 -2.71
N VAL A 23 -5.76 4.78 -2.73
CA VAL A 23 -4.94 4.81 -1.51
C VAL A 23 -5.12 6.13 -0.76
N GLN A 24 -5.22 7.27 -1.46
CA GLN A 24 -5.45 8.57 -0.84
C GLN A 24 -6.81 8.66 -0.15
N ARG A 25 -7.85 8.02 -0.70
CA ARG A 25 -9.17 7.91 -0.05
C ARG A 25 -9.13 7.13 1.27
N CYS A 26 -8.14 6.25 1.46
CA CYS A 26 -7.93 5.56 2.74
C CYS A 26 -7.35 6.46 3.84
N GLY A 27 -6.73 7.59 3.49
CA GLY A 27 -6.11 8.50 4.45
C GLY A 27 -5.04 7.78 5.31
N LYS A 28 -5.29 7.69 6.62
CA LYS A 28 -4.40 7.03 7.60
C LYS A 28 -4.80 5.58 7.94
N ASP A 29 -5.84 5.04 7.31
CA ASP A 29 -6.29 3.68 7.58
C ASP A 29 -5.45 2.66 6.79
N ASN A 30 -4.44 2.11 7.47
CA ASN A 30 -3.58 1.07 6.90
C ASN A 30 -4.31 -0.24 6.56
N SER A 31 -5.45 -0.54 7.20
CA SER A 31 -6.27 -1.69 6.83
C SER A 31 -6.99 -1.46 5.52
N CYS A 32 -7.44 -0.22 5.25
CA CYS A 32 -7.99 0.18 3.96
C CYS A 32 -6.95 0.05 2.84
N VAL A 33 -5.72 0.55 3.04
CA VAL A 33 -4.64 0.45 2.04
C VAL A 33 -4.30 -1.00 1.73
N VAL A 34 -4.25 -1.88 2.73
CA VAL A 34 -4.04 -3.32 2.53
C VAL A 34 -5.16 -3.96 1.71
N LYS A 35 -6.42 -3.53 1.89
CA LYS A 35 -7.55 -4.00 1.07
C LYS A 35 -7.44 -3.52 -0.38
N VAL A 36 -7.04 -2.27 -0.60
CA VAL A 36 -6.78 -1.73 -1.95
C VAL A 36 -5.67 -2.54 -2.62
N ALA A 37 -4.56 -2.75 -1.93
CA ALA A 37 -3.47 -3.59 -2.42
C ALA A 37 -3.93 -5.00 -2.82
N ALA A 38 -4.76 -5.63 -1.99
CA ALA A 38 -5.30 -6.96 -2.28
C ALA A 38 -6.17 -6.99 -3.55
N ARG A 39 -6.93 -5.93 -3.83
CA ARG A 39 -7.70 -5.80 -5.10
C ARG A 39 -6.81 -5.70 -6.32
N HIS A 40 -5.61 -5.13 -6.18
CA HIS A 40 -4.60 -5.06 -7.24
C HIS A 40 -3.64 -6.25 -7.25
N GLY A 41 -3.94 -7.34 -6.51
CA GLY A 41 -3.14 -8.56 -6.50
C GLY A 41 -1.92 -8.53 -5.58
N HIS A 42 -1.78 -7.50 -4.76
CA HIS A 42 -0.67 -7.34 -3.82
C HIS A 42 -1.09 -7.74 -2.39
N LYS A 43 -0.29 -8.57 -1.72
CA LYS A 43 -0.60 -9.05 -0.36
C LYS A 43 0.52 -8.72 0.63
N PHE A 44 0.22 -7.88 1.60
CA PHE A 44 1.08 -7.54 2.72
C PHE A 44 0.25 -7.22 3.97
N SER A 45 0.87 -7.20 5.14
CA SER A 45 0.15 -6.92 6.39
C SER A 45 0.13 -5.41 6.69
N PRO A 46 -0.84 -4.93 7.49
CA PRO A 46 -0.85 -3.56 7.98
C PRO A 46 0.42 -3.20 8.76
N ALA A 47 1.05 -4.18 9.43
CA ALA A 47 2.32 -4.00 10.14
C ALA A 47 3.49 -3.74 9.18
N SER A 48 3.57 -4.45 8.06
CA SER A 48 4.57 -4.19 7.01
C SER A 48 4.40 -2.78 6.43
N LEU A 49 3.16 -2.38 6.15
CA LEU A 49 2.84 -1.04 5.67
C LEU A 49 3.23 0.04 6.69
N SER A 50 2.87 -0.15 7.96
CA SER A 50 3.18 0.80 9.04
C SER A 50 4.69 0.96 9.24
N ARG A 51 5.46 -0.13 9.09
CA ARG A 51 6.92 -0.06 9.13
C ARG A 51 7.48 0.70 7.95
N TRP A 52 7.04 0.38 6.73
CA TRP A 52 7.48 1.08 5.52
C TRP A 52 7.18 2.58 5.56
N GLN A 53 6.01 2.98 6.05
CA GLN A 53 5.64 4.39 6.23
C GLN A 53 6.52 5.11 7.27
N LYS A 54 7.09 4.40 8.27
CA LYS A 54 8.06 4.98 9.20
C LYS A 54 9.45 5.12 8.58
N ASP A 55 9.82 4.17 7.72
CA ASP A 55 11.12 4.18 7.04
C ASP A 55 11.15 5.18 5.86
N HIS A 56 9.98 5.53 5.30
CA HIS A 56 9.83 6.38 4.11
C HIS A 56 8.94 7.63 4.29
N GLY A 57 8.46 7.91 5.51
CA GLY A 57 7.62 9.08 5.83
C GLY A 57 8.42 10.17 6.51
#